data_AF-A0A0L0K9W1-F1
#
_entry.id   AF-A0A0L0K9W1-F1
#
_cell.length_a   1.000
_cell.length_b   1.000
_cell.length_c   1.000
_cell.angle_alpha   90.00
_cell.angle_beta   90.00
_cell.angle_gamma   90.00
#
_symmetry.space_group_name_H-M   'P 1'
#
loop_
_entity.id
_entity.type
_entity.pdbx_description
1 polymer ?
#
loop_
_entity_poly.entity_id
_entity_poly.type
_entity_poly.pdbx_seq_one_letter_code
_entity_poly.pdbx_strand_id
1 'polypeptide(L)' 'RGLGGRVHPKTGRRMAYVACEVVSGEAYVADREELAEVVWCGVGELPEYVPYGVYGPVQEYLDRVGAV' A
#
# COMPACT_ATOMS: atom_id res chain seq x y z
N ARG A 1 5.26 1.04 12.06
CA ARG A 1 4.84 2.40 12.52
C ARG A 1 3.45 2.73 11.97
N GLY A 2 2.51 3.22 12.79
CA GLY A 2 1.20 3.66 12.30
C GLY A 2 1.28 4.97 11.50
N LEU A 3 0.59 5.03 10.37
CA LEU A 3 0.51 6.20 9.47
C LEU A 3 -0.89 6.86 9.49
N GLY A 4 -1.77 6.43 10.38
CA GLY A 4 -3.16 6.91 10.46
C GLY A 4 -4.14 6.01 9.69
N GLY A 5 -5.30 6.56 9.34
CA GLY A 5 -6.37 5.80 8.70
C GLY A 5 -7.39 6.68 7.98
N ARG A 6 -8.16 6.06 7.08
CA ARG A 6 -9.24 6.72 6.33
C ARG A 6 -10.44 5.80 6.20
N VAL A 7 -11.61 6.39 5.93
CA VAL A 7 -12.72 5.64 5.32
C VAL A 7 -12.44 5.57 3.82
N HIS A 8 -12.41 4.37 3.25
CA HIS A 8 -12.09 4.17 1.84
C HIS A 8 -13.17 4.83 0.96
N PRO A 9 -12.81 5.72 0.03
CA PRO A 9 -13.79 6.55 -0.68
C PRO A 9 -14.74 5.74 -1.57
N LYS A 10 -14.33 4.55 -2.05
CA LYS A 10 -15.20 3.72 -2.91
C LYS A 10 -15.99 2.65 -2.15
N THR A 11 -15.47 2.16 -1.02
CA THR A 11 -16.03 0.97 -0.35
C THR A 11 -16.61 1.28 1.03
N GLY A 12 -16.40 2.48 1.56
CA GLY A 12 -16.84 2.88 2.90
C GLY A 12 -16.13 2.13 4.04
N ARG A 13 -15.17 1.25 3.73
CA ARG A 13 -14.44 0.47 4.74
C ARG A 13 -13.46 1.37 5.50
N ARG A 14 -13.38 1.20 6.82
CA ARG A 14 -12.33 1.83 7.62
C ARG A 14 -11.00 1.12 7.35
N MET A 15 -9.98 1.87 6.99
CA MET A 15 -8.62 1.39 6.74
C MET A 15 -7.66 2.05 7.73
N ALA A 16 -6.75 1.26 8.29
CA ALA A 16 -5.59 1.74 9.04
C ALA A 16 -4.33 1.34 8.29
N TYR A 17 -3.33 2.23 8.26
CA TYR A 17 -2.07 2.03 7.53
C TYR A 17 -0.90 1.90 8.50
N VAL A 18 -0.05 0.90 8.25
CA VAL A 18 1.14 0.62 9.06
C VAL A 18 2.32 0.39 8.14
N ALA A 19 3.40 1.15 8.33
CA ALA A 19 4.68 0.90 7.69
C ALA A 19 5.41 -0.25 8.40
N CYS A 20 5.91 -1.20 7.62
CA CYS A 20 6.60 -2.40 8.06
C CYS A 20 7.80 -2.69 7.16
N GLU A 21 8.76 -3.44 7.68
CA GLU A 21 9.92 -3.94 6.93
C GLU A 21 9.78 -5.45 6.72
N VAL A 22 10.16 -5.91 5.53
CA VAL A 22 10.22 -7.35 5.24
C VAL A 22 11.49 -7.90 5.88
N VAL A 23 11.33 -8.81 6.84
CA VAL A 23 12.47 -9.44 7.53
C VAL A 23 12.96 -10.68 6.77
N SER A 24 12.03 -11.48 6.24
CA SER A 24 12.32 -12.70 5.48
C SER A 24 11.09 -13.19 4.70
N GLY A 25 11.31 -14.08 3.72
CA GLY A 25 10.27 -14.71 2.91
C GLY A 25 10.02 -14.03 1.57
N GLU A 26 9.18 -14.65 0.74
CA GLU A 26 8.75 -14.15 -0.55
C GLU A 26 7.24 -13.86 -0.53
N ALA A 27 6.81 -12.76 -1.16
CA ALA A 27 5.40 -12.42 -1.26
C ALA A 27 4.69 -13.35 -2.25
N TYR A 28 3.54 -13.89 -1.86
CA TYR A 28 2.68 -14.70 -2.71
C TYR A 28 1.20 -14.46 -2.39
N VAL A 29 0.31 -14.78 -3.34
CA VAL A 29 -1.14 -14.71 -3.15
C VAL A 29 -1.59 -15.88 -2.27
N ALA A 30 -1.85 -15.62 -0.99
CA ALA A 30 -2.28 -16.62 -0.03
C ALA A 30 -3.78 -16.97 -0.13
N ASP A 31 -4.60 -16.02 -0.57
CA ASP A 31 -6.03 -16.20 -0.80
C ASP A 31 -6.37 -15.81 -2.25
N ARG A 32 -6.58 -16.82 -3.10
CA ARG A 32 -6.85 -16.64 -4.54
C ARG A 32 -8.32 -16.34 -4.84
N GLU A 33 -9.22 -16.46 -3.87
CA GLU A 33 -10.63 -16.08 -4.05
C GLU A 33 -10.78 -14.57 -3.95
N GLU A 34 -10.04 -13.93 -3.03
CA GLU A 34 -10.09 -12.48 -2.83
C GLU A 34 -9.02 -11.68 -3.60
N LEU A 35 -7.84 -12.26 -3.83
CA LEU A 35 -6.71 -11.56 -4.46
C LEU A 35 -6.28 -12.25 -5.76
N ALA A 36 -6.16 -11.47 -6.83
CA ALA A 36 -5.69 -11.98 -8.12
C ALA A 36 -4.15 -12.10 -8.16
N GLU A 37 -3.44 -11.05 -7.73
CA GLU A 37 -1.99 -10.91 -7.89
C GLU A 37 -1.35 -10.11 -6.74
N VAL A 38 -0.04 -10.28 -6.55
CA VAL A 38 0.79 -9.46 -5.65
C VAL A 38 2.11 -9.11 -6.35
N VAL A 39 2.52 -7.85 -6.25
CA VAL A 39 3.76 -7.36 -6.85
C VAL A 39 4.42 -6.34 -5.92
N TRP A 40 5.75 -6.37 -5.88
CA TRP A 40 6.55 -5.28 -5.32
C TRP A 40 6.77 -4.25 -6.43
N CYS A 41 6.36 -3.00 -6.20
CA CYS A 41 6.53 -1.93 -7.17
C CYS A 41 7.22 -0.71 -6.53
N GLY A 42 7.87 0.09 -7.37
CA GLY A 42 8.41 1.38 -6.98
C GLY A 42 7.32 2.42 -6.79
N VAL A 43 7.63 3.50 -6.06
CA VAL A 43 6.68 4.60 -5.81
C VAL A 43 6.21 5.25 -7.12
N GLY A 44 7.05 5.29 -8.16
CA GLY A 44 6.70 5.82 -9.48
C GLY A 44 5.72 4.95 -10.28
N GLU A 45 5.66 3.65 -10.01
CA GLU A 45 4.74 2.69 -10.67
C GLU A 45 3.39 2.62 -9.94
N LEU A 46 3.31 3.10 -8.70
CA LEU A 46 2.11 3.09 -7.88
C LEU A 46 0.85 3.66 -8.56
N PRO A 47 0.92 4.75 -9.37
CA PRO A 47 -0.23 5.27 -10.08
C PRO A 47 -0.87 4.31 -11.09
N GLU A 48 -0.11 3.33 -11.61
CA GLU A 48 -0.63 2.30 -12.52
C GLU A 48 -1.61 1.36 -11.79
N TYR A 49 -1.32 1.06 -10.51
CA TYR A 49 -2.11 0.16 -9.67
C TYR A 49 -3.17 0.89 -8.85
N VAL A 50 -2.89 2.13 -8.42
CA VAL A 50 -3.74 2.95 -7.55
C VAL A 50 -4.00 4.32 -8.19
N PRO A 51 -4.79 4.38 -9.28
CA PRO A 51 -4.93 5.61 -10.10
C PRO A 51 -5.58 6.79 -9.37
N TYR A 52 -6.23 6.56 -8.23
CA TYR A 52 -6.85 7.62 -7.40
C TYR A 52 -5.98 8.03 -6.21
N GLY A 53 -4.76 7.52 -6.15
CA GLY A 53 -3.80 7.80 -5.08
C GLY A 53 -4.07 7.07 -3.77
N VAL A 54 -3.03 6.99 -2.96
CA VAL A 54 -3.08 6.46 -1.60
C VAL A 54 -3.51 7.52 -0.59
N TYR A 55 -3.65 7.14 0.67
CA TYR A 55 -3.92 8.09 1.74
C TYR A 55 -2.73 9.06 1.89
N GLY A 56 -2.97 10.38 2.01
CA GLY A 56 -1.91 11.40 1.98
C GLY A 56 -0.68 11.09 2.88
N PRO A 57 -0.88 10.76 4.16
CA PRO A 57 0.22 10.36 5.05
C PRO A 57 1.01 9.12 4.60
N VAL A 58 0.41 8.23 3.80
CA VAL A 58 1.11 7.11 3.16
C VAL A 58 1.99 7.61 2.02
N GLN A 59 1.47 8.48 1.15
CA GLN A 59 2.25 9.08 0.06
C GLN A 59 3.46 9.85 0.62
N GLU A 60 3.25 10.72 1.61
CA GLU A 60 4.33 11.45 2.26
C GLU A 60 5.39 10.54 2.91
N TYR A 61 4.98 9.36 3.38
CA TYR A 61 5.92 8.37 3.89
C TYR A 61 6.72 7.73 2.75
N LEU A 62 6.05 7.29 1.69
CA LEU A 62 6.67 6.71 0.52
C LEU A 62 7.66 7.68 -0.16
N ASP A 63 7.29 8.95 -0.32
CA ASP A 63 8.16 9.96 -0.91
C ASP A 63 9.43 10.18 -0.08
N ARG A 64 9.35 10.09 1.26
CA ARG A 64 10.52 10.21 2.14
C ARG A 64 11.43 8.99 2.10
N VAL A 65 10.90 7.78 1.95
CA VAL A 65 11.70 6.55 1.96
C VAL A 65 12.15 6.10 0.57
N GLY A 66 11.44 6.54 -0.48
CA GLY A 66 11.79 6.31 -1.88
C GLY A 66 12.69 7.40 -2.48
N ALA A 67 12.89 8.52 -1.78
CA ALA A 67 13.91 9.51 -2.10
C ALA A 67 15.29 9.02 -1.60
N VAL A 68 15.85 8.00 -2.25
CA VAL A 68 17.26 7.59 -2.14
C VAL A 68 17.78 7.25 -3.53
#